data_AF-A0A2S9V7E0-F1
#
_entry.id   AF-A0A2S9V7E0-F1
#
_cell.length_a   1.000
_cell.length_b   1.000
_cell.length_c   1.000
_cell.angle_alpha   90.00
_cell.angle_beta   90.00
_cell.angle_gamma   90.00
#
_symmetry.space_group_name_H-M   'P 1'
#
loop_
_entity.id
_entity.type
_entity.pdbx_description
1 polymer ?
#
loop_
_entity_poly.entity_id
_entity_poly.type
_entity_poly.pdbx_seq_one_letter_code
_entity_poly.pdbx_strand_id
1 'polypeptide(L)'
;MKQQSGFSLIELMISLVLGLIILSGVIQVFVSTRATNSLNQAIAEIQEYGRYITLRIQDELREVGRYDINTTNIEDSTDLVLESSFVLRQPVAIANDYPSMATLGSTEGAGSASDGLVVNLLAEQDCTGNRFNATAPEHLHIVNHYFVENGQLKCIGYNGRYLRGFSGNPTPSAEVVLLDGVDNMQVEYGLSADVTGNDGRVVTYVDASELGNARLANQQVVAIRLALLLKSAPINLQNIANEKVRLLSEAPVTLDQQHYYQVFTVSVALRNSLNYVGSAVL
;
A
#
# COMPACT_ATOMS: atom_id res chain seq x y z
N MET A 1 -18.45 26.05 78.02
CA MET A 1 -19.12 25.56 76.80
C MET A 1 -18.89 26.58 75.69
N LYS A 2 -18.08 26.26 74.67
CA LYS A 2 -17.89 27.17 73.51
C LYS A 2 -19.12 27.08 72.61
N GLN A 3 -19.78 28.22 72.36
CA GLN A 3 -20.88 28.30 71.40
C GLN A 3 -20.34 28.09 69.99
N GLN A 4 -20.96 27.18 69.22
CA GLN A 4 -20.72 27.07 67.78
C GLN A 4 -21.38 28.26 67.09
N SER A 5 -20.57 29.14 66.50
CA SER A 5 -21.04 30.14 65.54
C SER A 5 -21.44 29.42 64.23
N GLY A 6 -22.73 29.39 63.92
CA GLY A 6 -23.25 28.81 62.68
C GLY A 6 -22.86 29.62 61.45
N PHE A 7 -22.79 28.96 60.29
CA PHE A 7 -22.47 29.57 59.00
C PHE A 7 -23.56 30.53 58.52
N SER A 8 -23.17 31.62 57.88
CA SER A 8 -24.13 32.51 57.22
C SER A 8 -24.61 31.90 55.90
N LEU A 9 -25.86 32.17 55.51
CA LEU A 9 -26.42 31.73 54.22
C LEU A 9 -25.53 32.16 53.04
N ILE A 10 -24.92 33.34 53.15
CA ILE A 10 -24.06 33.91 52.10
C ILE A 10 -22.71 33.19 51.98
N GLU A 11 -22.10 32.73 53.08
CA GLU A 11 -20.90 31.88 53.01
C GLU A 11 -21.18 30.55 52.32
N LEU A 12 -22.37 29.97 52.55
CA LEU A 12 -22.78 28.74 51.88
C LEU A 12 -23.00 28.96 50.37
N MET A 13 -23.59 30.09 49.99
CA MET A 13 -23.73 30.46 48.58
C MET A 13 -22.38 30.70 47.90
N ILE A 14 -21.46 31.43 48.55
CA ILE A 14 -20.13 31.72 48.01
C ILE A 14 -19.31 30.42 47.85
N SER A 15 -19.31 29.55 48.85
CA SER A 15 -18.59 28.27 48.80
C SER A 15 -19.12 27.34 47.69
N LEU A 16 -20.43 27.29 47.47
CA LEU A 16 -21.02 26.53 46.36
C LEU A 16 -20.61 27.09 44.99
N VAL A 17 -20.64 28.41 44.82
CA VAL A 17 -20.24 29.07 43.57
C VAL A 17 -18.76 28.82 43.28
N LEU A 18 -17.88 28.94 44.28
CA LEU A 18 -16.46 28.65 44.12
C LEU A 18 -16.22 27.17 43.80
N GLY A 19 -16.96 26.26 44.44
CA GLY A 19 -16.90 24.82 44.14
C GLY A 19 -17.27 24.50 42.69
N LEU A 20 -18.32 25.14 42.16
CA LEU A 20 -18.75 24.97 40.77
C LEU A 20 -17.71 25.49 39.77
N ILE A 21 -17.08 26.63 40.04
CA ILE A 21 -16.04 27.19 39.18
C ILE A 21 -14.84 26.23 39.10
N ILE A 22 -14.39 25.71 40.25
CA ILE A 22 -13.27 24.76 40.30
C ILE A 22 -13.64 23.46 39.57
N LEU A 23 -14.83 22.92 39.81
CA LEU A 23 -15.31 21.70 39.15
C LEU A 23 -15.35 21.87 37.63
N SER A 24 -15.83 23.02 37.13
CA SER A 24 -15.86 23.34 35.72
C SER A 24 -14.45 23.35 35.11
N GLY A 25 -13.48 23.98 35.78
CA GLY A 25 -12.08 23.97 35.35
C GLY A 25 -11.49 22.57 35.29
N VAL A 26 -11.73 21.74 36.30
CA VAL A 26 -11.26 20.34 36.33
C VAL A 26 -11.87 19.51 35.20
N ILE A 27 -13.17 19.68 34.92
CA ILE A 27 -13.84 18.99 33.81
C ILE A 27 -13.20 19.37 32.47
N GLN A 28 -12.91 20.65 32.23
CA GLN A 28 -12.24 21.10 31.00
C GLN A 28 -10.86 20.47 30.84
N VAL A 29 -10.05 20.45 31.89
CA VAL A 29 -8.72 19.81 31.88
C VAL A 29 -8.84 18.32 31.59
N PHE A 30 -9.81 17.63 32.19
CA PHE A 30 -10.05 16.21 31.95
C PHE A 30 -10.45 15.91 30.51
N VAL A 31 -11.38 16.69 29.94
CA VAL A 31 -11.79 16.55 28.53
C VAL A 31 -10.61 16.78 27.59
N SER A 32 -9.83 17.84 27.82
CA SER A 32 -8.63 18.13 27.04
C SER A 32 -7.62 16.98 27.12
N THR A 33 -7.36 16.46 28.32
CA THR A 33 -6.41 15.37 28.54
C THR A 33 -6.86 14.10 27.83
N ARG A 34 -8.16 13.78 27.87
CA ARG A 34 -8.72 12.62 27.18
C ARG A 34 -8.60 12.76 25.65
N ALA A 35 -8.88 13.94 25.10
CA ALA A 35 -8.72 14.21 23.67
C ALA A 35 -7.25 14.08 23.24
N THR A 36 -6.32 14.66 24.00
CA THR A 36 -4.88 14.54 23.74
C THR A 36 -4.40 13.09 23.81
N ASN A 37 -4.84 12.31 24.80
CA ASN A 37 -4.47 10.90 24.92
C ASN A 37 -4.98 10.06 23.74
N SER A 38 -6.22 10.30 23.30
CA SER A 38 -6.79 9.61 22.14
C SER A 38 -6.02 9.94 20.85
N LEU A 39 -5.64 11.21 20.66
CA LEU A 39 -4.84 11.64 19.52
C LEU A 39 -3.44 11.00 19.55
N ASN A 40 -2.77 11.00 20.71
CA ASN A 40 -1.46 10.38 20.85
C ASN A 40 -1.50 8.87 20.55
N GLN A 41 -2.57 8.19 20.96
CA GLN A 41 -2.76 6.78 20.64
C GLN A 41 -2.96 6.55 19.13
N ALA A 42 -3.81 7.36 18.48
CA ALA A 42 -4.04 7.30 17.04
C ALA A 42 -2.75 7.56 16.23
N ILE A 43 -1.94 8.54 16.64
CA ILE A 43 -0.64 8.82 16.02
C ILE A 43 0.29 7.61 16.18
N ALA A 44 0.38 7.04 17.39
CA ALA A 44 1.26 5.89 17.64
C ALA A 44 0.87 4.67 16.79
N GLU A 45 -0.43 4.37 16.71
CA GLU A 45 -0.97 3.28 15.90
C GLU A 45 -0.68 3.46 14.41
N ILE A 46 -1.01 4.63 13.84
CA ILE A 46 -0.73 4.90 12.42
C ILE A 46 0.78 4.83 12.12
N GLN A 47 1.64 5.30 13.01
CA GLN A 47 3.09 5.25 12.81
C GLN A 47 3.63 3.83 12.83
N GLU A 48 3.08 2.96 13.70
CA GLU A 48 3.43 1.55 13.72
C GLU A 48 2.99 0.83 12.44
N TYR A 49 1.73 1.03 12.04
CA TYR A 49 1.15 0.47 10.82
C TYR A 49 1.88 0.95 9.56
N GLY A 50 2.14 2.25 9.48
CA GLY A 50 2.88 2.86 8.40
C GLY A 50 4.28 2.28 8.25
N ARG A 51 5.02 2.10 9.36
CA ARG A 51 6.35 1.48 9.36
C ARG A 51 6.29 0.00 8.95
N TYR A 52 5.33 -0.75 9.48
CA TYR A 52 5.15 -2.16 9.13
C TYR A 52 4.88 -2.33 7.63
N ILE A 53 3.91 -1.59 7.09
CA ILE A 53 3.48 -1.78 5.70
C ILE A 53 4.51 -1.27 4.70
N THR A 54 5.19 -0.16 4.98
CA THR A 54 6.26 0.35 4.10
C THR A 54 7.41 -0.64 4.00
N LEU A 55 7.84 -1.26 5.11
CA LEU A 55 8.86 -2.30 5.08
C LEU A 55 8.40 -3.54 4.32
N ARG A 56 7.18 -4.03 4.61
CA ARG A 56 6.60 -5.20 3.95
C ARG A 56 6.51 -5.03 2.43
N ILE A 57 5.91 -3.93 1.97
CA ILE A 57 5.78 -3.62 0.54
C ILE A 57 7.16 -3.43 -0.09
N GLN A 58 8.08 -2.73 0.58
CA GLN A 58 9.42 -2.52 0.04
C GLN A 58 10.15 -3.83 -0.22
N ASP A 59 10.04 -4.82 0.67
CA ASP A 59 10.66 -6.12 0.50
C ASP A 59 10.00 -6.91 -0.64
N GLU A 60 8.68 -6.84 -0.80
CA GLU A 60 7.97 -7.48 -1.92
C GLU A 60 8.33 -6.84 -3.27
N LEU A 61 8.33 -5.51 -3.33
CA LEU A 61 8.62 -4.77 -4.56
C LEU A 61 10.07 -4.96 -5.04
N ARG A 62 11.01 -5.30 -4.15
CA ARG A 62 12.40 -5.60 -4.54
C ARG A 62 12.54 -6.89 -5.33
N GLU A 63 11.64 -7.85 -5.11
CA GLU A 63 11.63 -9.15 -5.80
C GLU A 63 10.85 -9.11 -7.11
N VAL A 64 10.18 -8.00 -7.41
CA VAL A 64 9.42 -7.82 -8.66
C VAL A 64 10.35 -7.95 -9.87
N GLY A 65 9.87 -8.66 -10.88
CA GLY A 65 10.60 -8.99 -12.09
C GLY A 65 11.72 -10.02 -11.88
N ARG A 66 11.89 -10.59 -10.68
CA ARG A 66 12.91 -11.61 -10.46
C ARG A 66 12.59 -12.86 -11.27
N TYR A 67 13.56 -13.35 -12.02
CA TYR A 67 13.50 -14.66 -12.64
C TYR A 67 14.90 -15.23 -12.80
N ASP A 68 15.19 -16.35 -12.14
CA ASP A 68 16.49 -17.04 -12.22
C ASP A 68 16.28 -18.49 -12.64
N ILE A 69 16.75 -18.81 -13.86
CA ILE A 69 16.67 -20.17 -14.43
C ILE A 69 17.60 -21.17 -13.74
N ASN A 70 18.60 -20.71 -12.98
CA ASN A 70 19.60 -21.57 -12.35
C ASN A 70 19.26 -21.92 -10.90
N THR A 71 18.10 -21.48 -10.40
CA THR A 71 17.65 -21.83 -9.05
C THR A 71 17.43 -23.34 -8.93
N THR A 72 17.81 -23.93 -7.79
CA THR A 72 17.92 -25.40 -7.66
C THR A 72 16.59 -26.13 -7.49
N ASN A 73 15.45 -25.44 -7.46
CA ASN A 73 14.11 -26.03 -7.34
C ASN A 73 13.09 -25.19 -8.15
N ILE A 74 13.31 -25.05 -9.46
CA ILE A 74 12.32 -24.42 -10.35
C ILE A 74 11.39 -25.51 -10.90
N GLU A 75 10.09 -25.23 -10.95
CA GLU A 75 9.15 -26.12 -11.63
C GLU A 75 9.40 -25.99 -13.14
N ASP A 76 9.77 -27.09 -13.82
CA ASP A 76 10.23 -27.14 -15.22
C ASP A 76 9.24 -27.76 -16.22
N SER A 77 7.96 -27.89 -15.87
CA SER A 77 6.90 -28.44 -16.74
C SER A 77 6.56 -27.54 -17.93
N THR A 78 7.06 -26.30 -17.95
CA THR A 78 6.88 -25.32 -19.01
C THR A 78 8.22 -24.77 -19.49
N ASP A 79 8.24 -24.12 -20.66
CA ASP A 79 9.45 -23.51 -21.21
C ASP A 79 9.92 -22.32 -20.36
N LEU A 80 10.98 -22.56 -19.58
CA LEU A 80 11.60 -21.59 -18.67
C LEU A 80 12.21 -20.39 -19.41
N VAL A 81 12.62 -20.54 -20.68
CA VAL A 81 13.18 -19.44 -21.48
C VAL A 81 12.07 -18.51 -21.93
N LEU A 82 10.92 -19.04 -22.36
CA LEU A 82 9.75 -18.24 -22.69
C LEU A 82 9.12 -17.59 -21.46
N GLU A 83 9.13 -18.28 -20.32
CA GLU A 83 8.63 -17.74 -19.06
C GLU A 83 9.54 -16.64 -18.49
N SER A 84 10.85 -16.87 -18.41
CA SER A 84 11.81 -15.84 -18.00
C SER A 84 11.69 -14.59 -18.85
N SER A 85 11.61 -14.76 -20.17
CA SER A 85 11.42 -13.68 -21.12
C SER A 85 10.14 -12.86 -20.89
N PHE A 86 9.06 -13.50 -20.44
CA PHE A 86 7.79 -12.85 -20.11
C PHE A 86 7.94 -12.05 -18.80
N VAL A 87 8.39 -12.70 -17.72
CA VAL A 87 8.50 -12.06 -16.39
C VAL A 87 9.47 -10.88 -16.40
N LEU A 88 10.62 -11.03 -17.06
CA LEU A 88 11.63 -9.98 -17.13
C LEU A 88 11.17 -8.78 -17.96
N ARG A 89 10.39 -8.98 -19.03
CA ARG A 89 9.84 -7.88 -19.85
C ARG A 89 8.61 -7.23 -19.25
N GLN A 90 7.86 -7.98 -18.45
CA GLN A 90 6.57 -7.56 -17.88
C GLN A 90 6.60 -7.65 -16.35
N PRO A 91 7.54 -6.98 -15.66
CA PRO A 91 7.61 -7.02 -14.19
C PRO A 91 6.34 -6.47 -13.55
N VAL A 92 5.71 -5.49 -14.20
CA VAL A 92 4.38 -4.96 -13.87
C VAL A 92 3.43 -5.39 -14.98
N ALA A 93 2.34 -6.05 -14.62
CA ALA A 93 1.32 -6.49 -15.57
C ALA A 93 0.37 -5.35 -15.93
N ILE A 94 -0.17 -5.38 -17.15
CA ILE A 94 -1.25 -4.50 -17.63
C ILE A 94 -2.38 -5.36 -18.22
N ALA A 95 -3.53 -4.74 -18.48
CA ALA A 95 -4.65 -5.41 -19.10
C ALA A 95 -4.25 -6.10 -20.42
N ASN A 96 -4.80 -7.29 -20.65
CA ASN A 96 -4.55 -8.20 -21.76
C ASN A 96 -3.19 -8.93 -21.75
N ASP A 97 -2.36 -8.78 -20.73
CA ASP A 97 -1.15 -9.60 -20.58
C ASP A 97 -1.47 -11.10 -20.35
N TYR A 98 -2.65 -11.39 -19.81
CA TYR A 98 -3.08 -12.73 -19.42
C TYR A 98 -4.33 -13.17 -20.21
N PRO A 99 -4.22 -14.11 -21.16
CA PRO A 99 -5.35 -14.62 -21.93
C PRO A 99 -6.47 -15.21 -21.09
N SER A 100 -6.14 -15.88 -19.97
CA SER A 100 -7.13 -16.49 -19.08
C SER A 100 -7.88 -15.46 -18.21
N MET A 101 -7.36 -14.24 -18.10
CA MET A 101 -7.96 -13.14 -17.32
C MET A 101 -7.55 -11.78 -17.88
N ALA A 102 -8.16 -11.38 -19.00
CA ALA A 102 -7.77 -10.20 -19.75
C ALA A 102 -7.86 -8.87 -18.97
N THR A 103 -8.69 -8.80 -17.93
CA THR A 103 -8.84 -7.60 -17.10
C THR A 103 -7.80 -7.49 -15.99
N LEU A 104 -7.03 -8.54 -15.71
CA LEU A 104 -6.01 -8.49 -14.66
C LEU A 104 -4.79 -7.71 -15.14
N GLY A 105 -4.45 -6.67 -14.40
CA GLY A 105 -3.32 -5.79 -14.67
C GLY A 105 -3.30 -4.66 -13.65
N SER A 106 -2.22 -3.89 -13.63
CA SER A 106 -2.18 -2.67 -12.84
C SER A 106 -3.14 -1.64 -13.41
N THR A 107 -3.85 -0.94 -12.54
CA THR A 107 -4.96 -0.06 -12.93
C THR A 107 -4.88 1.28 -12.21
N GLU A 108 -5.24 2.32 -12.96
CA GLU A 108 -5.41 3.66 -12.43
C GLU A 108 -6.82 3.83 -11.87
N GLY A 109 -6.92 4.31 -10.63
CA GLY A 109 -8.19 4.61 -9.99
C GLY A 109 -8.89 5.80 -10.66
N ALA A 110 -10.20 5.72 -10.85
CA ALA A 110 -10.94 6.86 -11.38
C ALA A 110 -10.93 8.04 -10.39
N GLY A 111 -10.31 9.17 -10.79
CA GLY A 111 -10.35 10.44 -10.06
C GLY A 111 -9.46 10.44 -8.82
N SER A 112 -10.00 10.04 -7.68
CA SER A 112 -9.23 9.87 -6.44
C SER A 112 -9.46 8.48 -5.82
N ALA A 113 -9.97 7.53 -6.61
CA ALA A 113 -10.07 6.14 -6.19
C ALA A 113 -8.67 5.54 -6.07
N SER A 114 -8.54 4.46 -5.30
CA SER A 114 -7.26 3.78 -5.17
C SER A 114 -6.88 3.02 -6.43
N ASP A 115 -5.58 2.91 -6.66
CA ASP A 115 -5.00 2.15 -7.75
C ASP A 115 -4.93 0.65 -7.43
N GLY A 116 -4.66 -0.13 -8.48
CA GLY A 116 -4.34 -1.55 -8.39
C GLY A 116 -2.93 -1.81 -8.92
N LEU A 117 -2.16 -2.61 -8.20
CA LEU A 117 -0.80 -2.99 -8.61
C LEU A 117 -0.72 -4.50 -8.83
N VAL A 118 -0.37 -4.90 -10.05
CA VAL A 118 -0.16 -6.31 -10.41
C VAL A 118 1.27 -6.52 -10.86
N VAL A 119 1.98 -7.44 -10.20
CA VAL A 119 3.41 -7.67 -10.40
C VAL A 119 3.73 -9.14 -10.66
N ASN A 120 4.74 -9.38 -11.50
CA ASN A 120 5.24 -10.70 -11.87
C ASN A 120 6.58 -10.96 -11.19
N LEU A 121 6.79 -12.18 -10.70
CA LEU A 121 8.05 -12.65 -10.18
C LEU A 121 8.12 -14.19 -10.19
N LEU A 122 9.34 -14.72 -10.06
CA LEU A 122 9.62 -16.11 -9.75
C LEU A 122 9.78 -16.28 -8.24
N ALA A 123 8.89 -17.03 -7.61
CA ALA A 123 8.90 -17.26 -6.16
C ALA A 123 8.28 -18.62 -5.80
N GLU A 124 8.53 -19.09 -4.57
CA GLU A 124 7.95 -20.33 -4.05
C GLU A 124 6.51 -20.17 -3.57
N GLN A 125 6.13 -18.94 -3.25
CA GLN A 125 4.81 -18.61 -2.72
C GLN A 125 4.41 -17.19 -3.14
N ASP A 126 3.11 -16.95 -3.19
CA ASP A 126 2.55 -15.61 -3.41
C ASP A 126 2.57 -14.76 -2.14
N CYS A 127 2.04 -13.54 -2.25
CA CYS A 127 1.90 -12.60 -1.13
C CYS A 127 1.04 -13.11 0.03
N THR A 128 0.26 -14.18 -0.18
CA THR A 128 -0.60 -14.83 0.81
C THR A 128 0.06 -16.06 1.45
N GLY A 129 1.22 -16.48 0.93
CA GLY A 129 1.90 -17.72 1.32
C GLY A 129 1.40 -18.97 0.58
N ASN A 130 0.58 -18.81 -0.46
CA ASN A 130 0.04 -19.92 -1.24
C ASN A 130 1.08 -20.43 -2.27
N ARG A 131 1.13 -21.76 -2.46
CA ARG A 131 2.06 -22.46 -3.35
C ARG A 131 1.42 -23.12 -4.58
N PHE A 132 0.14 -22.84 -4.84
CA PHE A 132 -0.64 -23.33 -6.00
C PHE A 132 -0.51 -24.85 -6.27
N ASN A 133 -0.70 -25.65 -5.22
CA ASN A 133 -0.63 -27.12 -5.21
C ASN A 133 0.77 -27.73 -5.31
N ALA A 134 1.85 -26.94 -5.23
CA ALA A 134 3.19 -27.49 -5.10
C ALA A 134 3.32 -28.28 -3.76
N THR A 135 3.76 -29.53 -3.86
CA THR A 135 3.94 -30.44 -2.71
C THR A 135 5.28 -30.24 -2.02
N ALA A 136 6.22 -29.54 -2.66
CA ALA A 136 7.51 -29.11 -2.15
C ALA A 136 7.72 -27.60 -2.43
N PRO A 137 8.71 -26.94 -1.80
CA PRO A 137 9.07 -25.57 -2.14
C PRO A 137 9.69 -25.54 -3.54
N GLU A 138 8.90 -25.15 -4.52
CA GLU A 138 9.30 -25.02 -5.92
C GLU A 138 9.02 -23.60 -6.38
N HIS A 139 9.97 -23.02 -7.11
CA HIS A 139 9.83 -21.70 -7.71
C HIS A 139 8.94 -21.79 -8.94
N LEU A 140 7.88 -20.97 -8.96
CA LEU A 140 6.98 -20.84 -10.09
C LEU A 140 6.77 -19.36 -10.44
N HIS A 141 6.26 -19.10 -11.64
CA HIS A 141 5.80 -17.78 -12.00
C HIS A 141 4.58 -17.41 -11.14
N ILE A 142 4.78 -16.45 -10.26
CA ILE A 142 3.78 -15.88 -9.35
C ILE A 142 3.36 -14.51 -9.87
N VAL A 143 2.05 -14.24 -9.76
CA VAL A 143 1.46 -12.93 -10.00
C VAL A 143 0.79 -12.47 -8.72
N ASN A 144 1.26 -11.38 -8.14
CA ASN A 144 0.64 -10.76 -6.96
C ASN A 144 -0.16 -9.53 -7.39
N HIS A 145 -1.36 -9.38 -6.84
CA HIS A 145 -2.22 -8.22 -7.04
C HIS A 145 -2.52 -7.57 -5.69
N TYR A 146 -2.12 -6.31 -5.56
CA TYR A 146 -2.36 -5.46 -4.41
C TYR A 146 -3.40 -4.41 -4.76
N PHE A 147 -4.42 -4.28 -3.91
CA PHE A 147 -5.52 -3.35 -4.13
C PHE A 147 -6.15 -2.95 -2.80
N VAL A 148 -6.83 -1.80 -2.78
CA VAL A 148 -7.59 -1.34 -1.61
C VAL A 148 -9.06 -1.62 -1.83
N GLU A 149 -9.68 -2.28 -0.87
CA GLU A 149 -11.12 -2.51 -0.84
C GLU A 149 -11.64 -2.37 0.58
N ASN A 150 -12.77 -1.67 0.77
CA ASN A 150 -13.42 -1.51 2.07
C ASN A 150 -12.51 -0.93 3.18
N GLY A 151 -11.56 -0.05 2.81
CA GLY A 151 -10.62 0.55 3.76
C GLY A 151 -9.47 -0.38 4.17
N GLN A 152 -9.26 -1.46 3.43
CA GLN A 152 -8.23 -2.46 3.70
C GLN A 152 -7.33 -2.60 2.48
N LEU A 153 -6.01 -2.59 2.69
CA LEU A 153 -5.07 -3.03 1.67
C LEU A 153 -5.06 -4.55 1.68
N LYS A 154 -5.40 -5.14 0.54
CA LYS A 154 -5.49 -6.58 0.34
C LYS A 154 -4.42 -7.05 -0.64
N CYS A 155 -4.10 -8.33 -0.55
CA CYS A 155 -3.37 -9.03 -1.58
C CYS A 155 -4.05 -10.33 -1.97
N ILE A 156 -3.98 -10.63 -3.27
CA ILE A 156 -4.35 -11.91 -3.87
C ILE A 156 -3.24 -12.34 -4.82
N GLY A 157 -2.96 -13.62 -4.88
CA GLY A 157 -1.99 -14.20 -5.79
C GLY A 157 -2.62 -15.12 -6.82
N TYR A 158 -1.92 -15.27 -7.93
CA TYR A 158 -2.28 -16.16 -9.03
C TYR A 158 -1.06 -16.94 -9.49
N ASN A 159 -1.32 -18.14 -10.01
CA ASN A 159 -0.34 -18.87 -10.79
C ASN A 159 -0.21 -18.22 -12.18
N GLY A 160 0.95 -17.66 -12.49
CA GLY A 160 1.20 -16.97 -13.74
C GLY A 160 1.12 -17.86 -14.98
N ARG A 161 1.44 -19.16 -14.86
CA ARG A 161 1.31 -20.13 -15.96
C ARG A 161 -0.15 -20.38 -16.32
N TYR A 162 -1.03 -20.44 -15.33
CA TYR A 162 -2.46 -20.55 -15.58
C TYR A 162 -3.00 -19.32 -16.29
N LEU A 163 -2.64 -18.13 -15.78
CA LEU A 163 -3.04 -16.87 -16.37
C LEU A 163 -2.62 -16.78 -17.85
N ARG A 164 -1.49 -17.39 -18.20
CA ARG A 164 -0.93 -17.49 -19.55
C ARG A 164 -1.42 -18.71 -20.36
N GLY A 165 -2.21 -19.61 -19.78
CA GLY A 165 -2.77 -20.79 -20.46
C GLY A 165 -1.84 -22.00 -20.58
N PHE A 166 -0.76 -22.05 -19.79
CA PHE A 166 0.25 -23.12 -19.83
C PHE A 166 0.07 -24.19 -18.75
N SER A 167 -0.80 -23.98 -17.77
CA SER A 167 -1.18 -24.98 -16.77
C SER A 167 -2.70 -25.16 -16.75
N GLY A 168 -3.18 -26.20 -16.06
CA GLY A 168 -4.59 -26.30 -15.67
C GLY A 168 -5.04 -25.09 -14.84
N ASN A 169 -6.31 -25.04 -14.41
CA ASN A 169 -6.88 -23.94 -13.63
C ASN A 169 -6.65 -24.09 -12.11
N PRO A 170 -5.54 -23.59 -11.54
CA PRO A 170 -5.45 -23.31 -10.12
C PRO A 170 -6.39 -22.14 -9.81
N THR A 171 -7.27 -22.39 -8.84
CA THR A 171 -7.97 -21.32 -8.14
C THR A 171 -6.95 -20.26 -7.69
N PRO A 172 -7.22 -18.96 -7.89
CA PRO A 172 -6.45 -17.90 -7.24
C PRO A 172 -6.35 -18.15 -5.74
N SER A 173 -5.33 -17.60 -5.09
CA SER A 173 -5.27 -17.69 -3.63
C SER A 173 -6.43 -16.90 -2.99
N ALA A 174 -6.67 -17.17 -1.71
CA ALA A 174 -7.65 -16.40 -0.96
C ALA A 174 -7.12 -14.97 -0.73
N GLU A 175 -7.98 -13.98 -0.81
CA GLU A 175 -7.61 -12.60 -0.44
C GLU A 175 -7.16 -12.55 1.02
N VAL A 176 -6.02 -11.91 1.25
CA VAL A 176 -5.48 -11.63 2.59
C VAL A 176 -5.43 -10.13 2.81
N VAL A 177 -5.93 -9.69 3.96
CA VAL A 177 -5.77 -8.30 4.42
C VAL A 177 -4.36 -8.11 4.93
N LEU A 178 -3.62 -7.18 4.31
CA LEU A 178 -2.27 -6.80 4.72
C LEU A 178 -2.29 -5.69 5.76
N LEU A 179 -3.22 -4.75 5.61
CA LEU A 179 -3.36 -3.61 6.51
C LEU A 179 -4.79 -3.06 6.52
N ASP A 180 -5.31 -2.76 7.71
CA ASP A 180 -6.56 -2.04 7.92
C ASP A 180 -6.35 -0.51 7.98
N GLY A 181 -7.41 0.25 7.74
CA GLY A 181 -7.36 1.71 7.85
C GLY A 181 -6.64 2.38 6.69
N VAL A 182 -6.65 1.77 5.51
CA VAL A 182 -6.10 2.35 4.28
C VAL A 182 -7.22 3.09 3.55
N ASP A 183 -7.15 4.42 3.56
CA ASP A 183 -8.14 5.27 2.90
C ASP A 183 -7.88 5.36 1.39
N ASN A 184 -6.61 5.38 0.99
CA ASN A 184 -6.22 5.50 -0.41
C ASN A 184 -4.85 4.86 -0.67
N MET A 185 -4.69 4.25 -1.86
CA MET A 185 -3.42 3.78 -2.40
C MET A 185 -3.21 4.36 -3.80
N GLN A 186 -2.03 4.95 -4.04
CA GLN A 186 -1.64 5.51 -5.33
C GLN A 186 -0.28 4.95 -5.76
N VAL A 187 -0.10 4.69 -7.05
CA VAL A 187 1.11 4.04 -7.58
C VAL A 187 1.61 4.75 -8.85
N GLU A 188 2.86 5.21 -8.79
CA GLU A 188 3.58 5.73 -9.97
C GLU A 188 4.67 4.76 -10.42
N TYR A 189 4.84 4.68 -11.74
CA TYR A 189 5.79 3.80 -12.40
C TYR A 189 6.91 4.61 -13.03
N GLY A 190 8.13 4.39 -12.54
CA GLY A 190 9.34 4.99 -13.10
C GLY A 190 9.77 4.24 -14.36
N LEU A 191 9.67 4.89 -15.51
CA LEU A 191 10.01 4.33 -16.81
C LEU A 191 11.46 4.58 -17.17
N SER A 192 12.08 3.60 -17.83
CA SER A 192 13.32 3.79 -18.57
C SER A 192 13.09 4.64 -19.82
N ALA A 193 14.16 5.16 -20.43
CA ALA A 193 14.14 5.46 -21.87
C ALA A 193 13.95 4.16 -22.68
N ASP A 194 14.01 4.25 -24.01
CA ASP A 194 14.03 3.06 -24.88
C ASP A 194 15.07 2.05 -24.37
N VAL A 195 14.63 0.80 -24.17
CA VAL A 195 15.44 -0.31 -23.63
C VAL A 195 16.70 -0.55 -24.48
N THR A 196 16.68 -0.19 -25.77
CA THR A 196 17.84 -0.34 -26.67
C THR A 196 18.89 0.77 -26.54
N GLY A 197 18.58 1.86 -25.82
CA GLY A 197 19.42 3.06 -25.79
C GLY A 197 19.67 3.65 -24.40
N ASN A 198 19.51 2.90 -23.31
CA ASN A 198 19.50 3.47 -21.95
C ASN A 198 20.35 2.73 -20.90
N ASP A 199 20.87 3.50 -19.93
CA ASP A 199 21.76 3.08 -18.84
C ASP A 199 21.03 2.52 -17.60
N GLY A 200 19.80 2.00 -17.75
CA GLY A 200 19.00 1.57 -16.59
C GLY A 200 18.67 2.72 -15.63
N ARG A 201 18.24 3.88 -16.15
CA ARG A 201 17.84 5.04 -15.33
C ARG A 201 16.38 5.37 -15.51
N VAL A 202 15.73 5.81 -14.44
CA VAL A 202 14.37 6.38 -14.49
C VAL A 202 14.43 7.72 -15.23
N VAL A 203 13.60 7.88 -16.26
CA VAL A 203 13.45 9.11 -17.05
C VAL A 203 12.23 9.90 -16.61
N THR A 204 11.10 9.20 -16.44
CA THR A 204 9.83 9.82 -16.05
C THR A 204 9.04 8.88 -15.14
N TYR A 205 8.12 9.46 -14.37
CA TYR A 205 7.11 8.73 -13.63
C TYR A 205 5.76 8.91 -14.31
N VAL A 206 5.00 7.83 -14.44
CA VAL A 206 3.67 7.81 -15.04
C VAL A 206 2.71 7.02 -14.17
N ASP A 207 1.41 7.24 -14.35
CA ASP A 207 0.35 6.41 -13.79
C ASP A 207 0.14 5.11 -14.59
N ALA A 208 -0.76 4.24 -14.11
CA ALA A 208 -0.98 2.94 -14.76
C ALA A 208 -1.59 3.05 -16.18
N SER A 209 -2.27 4.15 -16.51
CA SER A 209 -2.93 4.34 -17.80
C SER A 209 -1.94 4.52 -18.96
N GLU A 210 -0.73 5.01 -18.67
CA GLU A 210 0.32 5.20 -19.68
C GLU A 210 1.19 3.96 -19.91
N LEU A 211 1.11 2.94 -19.04
CA LEU A 211 1.97 1.74 -19.11
C LEU A 211 1.86 0.99 -20.45
N GLY A 212 0.68 0.98 -21.06
CA GLY A 212 0.48 0.39 -22.39
C GLY A 212 1.27 1.13 -23.47
N ASN A 213 1.22 2.47 -23.48
CA ASN A 213 1.97 3.30 -24.42
C ASN A 213 3.47 3.19 -24.19
N ALA A 214 3.91 3.17 -22.94
CA ALA A 214 5.30 2.98 -22.56
C ALA A 214 5.87 1.66 -23.11
N ARG A 215 5.10 0.57 -23.01
CA ARG A 215 5.50 -0.74 -23.55
C ARG A 215 5.61 -0.74 -25.07
N LEU A 216 4.70 -0.06 -25.78
CA LEU A 216 4.78 0.13 -27.24
C LEU A 216 5.98 0.99 -27.65
N ALA A 217 6.39 1.92 -26.80
CA ALA A 217 7.59 2.74 -26.97
C ALA A 217 8.88 2.02 -26.53
N ASN A 218 8.83 0.70 -26.29
CA ASN A 218 9.95 -0.10 -25.83
C ASN A 218 10.59 0.44 -24.54
N GLN A 219 9.78 0.98 -23.63
CA GLN A 219 10.19 1.40 -22.29
C GLN A 219 9.82 0.36 -21.25
N GLN A 220 10.60 0.30 -20.17
CA GLN A 220 10.37 -0.65 -19.09
C GLN A 220 10.19 0.06 -17.75
N VAL A 221 9.35 -0.52 -16.90
CA VAL A 221 9.23 -0.10 -15.50
C VAL A 221 10.46 -0.54 -14.73
N VAL A 222 11.23 0.44 -14.25
CA VAL A 222 12.49 0.24 -13.51
C VAL A 222 12.43 0.80 -12.09
N ALA A 223 11.36 1.51 -11.72
CA ALA A 223 11.07 1.89 -10.35
C ALA A 223 9.57 1.94 -10.10
N ILE A 224 9.15 1.79 -8.84
CA ILE A 224 7.78 1.97 -8.39
C ILE A 224 7.80 2.94 -7.21
N ARG A 225 6.90 3.93 -7.22
CA ARG A 225 6.54 4.71 -6.04
C ARG A 225 5.13 4.35 -5.64
N LEU A 226 4.94 4.01 -4.37
CA LEU A 226 3.63 3.66 -3.82
C LEU A 226 3.37 4.56 -2.63
N ALA A 227 2.22 5.24 -2.63
CA ALA A 227 1.76 6.06 -1.53
C ALA A 227 0.49 5.45 -0.92
N LEU A 228 0.45 5.39 0.41
CA LEU A 228 -0.71 4.99 1.19
C LEU A 228 -1.15 6.15 2.08
N LEU A 229 -2.44 6.49 2.02
CA LEU A 229 -3.09 7.36 3.00
C LEU A 229 -3.71 6.47 4.07
N LEU A 230 -3.11 6.47 5.26
CA LEU A 230 -3.65 5.75 6.40
C LEU A 230 -4.56 6.66 7.22
N LYS A 231 -5.62 6.09 7.79
CA LYS A 231 -6.55 6.76 8.70
C LYS A 231 -6.68 5.99 10.01
N SER A 232 -6.78 6.71 11.12
CA SER A 232 -6.98 6.12 12.45
C SER A 232 -8.42 5.63 12.62
N ALA A 233 -8.70 4.97 13.74
CA ALA A 233 -10.07 4.91 14.26
C ALA A 233 -10.62 6.33 14.56
N PRO A 234 -11.95 6.51 14.64
CA PRO A 234 -12.55 7.81 14.90
C PRO A 234 -12.06 8.44 16.21
N ILE A 235 -11.53 9.65 16.12
CA ILE A 235 -11.12 10.51 17.23
C ILE A 235 -11.81 11.87 17.11
N ASN A 236 -12.16 12.45 18.25
CA ASN A 236 -12.90 13.71 18.29
C ASN A 236 -11.92 14.89 18.20
N LEU A 237 -11.55 15.28 16.98
CA LEU A 237 -10.65 16.40 16.73
C LEU A 237 -11.45 17.70 16.70
N GLN A 238 -11.18 18.60 17.64
CA GLN A 238 -11.78 19.93 17.61
C GLN A 238 -10.90 20.87 16.77
N ASN A 239 -11.52 21.63 15.87
CA ASN A 239 -10.93 22.77 15.15
C ASN A 239 -9.78 22.45 14.18
N ILE A 240 -9.92 21.41 13.35
CA ILE A 240 -9.04 21.23 12.19
C ILE A 240 -9.81 21.69 10.95
N ALA A 241 -9.23 22.61 10.17
CA ALA A 241 -9.79 22.99 8.87
C ALA A 241 -9.85 21.75 7.96
N ASN A 242 -10.79 21.70 7.01
CA ASN A 242 -10.83 20.62 6.00
C ASN A 242 -9.51 20.63 5.22
N GLU A 243 -8.58 19.78 5.63
CA GLU A 243 -7.25 19.70 5.06
C GLU A 243 -7.33 18.85 3.79
N LYS A 244 -6.54 19.26 2.80
CA LYS A 244 -6.42 18.54 1.54
C LYS A 244 -5.02 17.96 1.47
N VAL A 245 -4.95 16.67 1.19
CA VAL A 245 -3.68 15.95 1.08
C VAL A 245 -3.54 15.38 -0.32
N ARG A 246 -2.33 15.49 -0.87
CA ARG A 246 -1.98 14.94 -2.17
C ARG A 246 -1.18 13.66 -2.00
N LEU A 247 -1.51 12.64 -2.77
CA LEU A 247 -0.71 11.43 -2.90
C LEU A 247 -0.02 11.48 -4.25
N LEU A 248 1.32 11.50 -4.26
CA LEU A 248 2.12 11.53 -5.50
C LEU A 248 1.69 12.67 -6.46
N SER A 249 1.47 12.35 -7.74
CA SER A 249 1.01 13.29 -8.77
C SER A 249 -0.51 13.43 -8.88
N GLU A 250 -1.29 12.82 -7.99
CA GLU A 250 -2.74 12.83 -8.08
C GLU A 250 -3.41 14.13 -7.67
N ALA A 251 -4.71 14.25 -7.96
CA ALA A 251 -5.53 15.31 -7.39
C ALA A 251 -5.61 15.19 -5.85
N PRO A 252 -5.68 16.30 -5.11
CA PRO A 252 -5.72 16.24 -3.65
C PRO A 252 -7.05 15.69 -3.12
N VAL A 253 -6.96 14.77 -2.17
CA VAL A 253 -8.08 14.17 -1.42
C VAL A 253 -8.47 15.10 -0.27
N THR A 254 -9.77 15.27 -0.04
CA THR A 254 -10.29 16.06 1.09
C THR A 254 -10.48 15.14 2.30
N LEU A 255 -9.85 15.50 3.42
CA LEU A 255 -9.90 14.72 4.65
C LEU A 255 -11.14 15.06 5.48
N ASP A 256 -11.64 14.10 6.23
CA ASP A 256 -12.65 14.35 7.26
C ASP A 256 -12.03 14.88 8.57
N GLN A 257 -12.89 15.24 9.53
CA GLN A 257 -12.48 15.76 10.84
C GLN A 257 -12.54 14.71 11.95
N GLN A 258 -12.85 13.46 11.61
CA GLN A 258 -13.07 12.38 12.56
C GLN A 258 -11.88 11.46 12.68
N HIS A 259 -10.90 11.53 11.78
CA HIS A 259 -9.73 10.66 11.81
C HIS A 259 -8.44 11.47 11.78
N TYR A 260 -7.40 10.91 12.40
CA TYR A 260 -6.04 11.33 12.10
C TYR A 260 -5.60 10.64 10.80
N TYR A 261 -4.96 11.39 9.91
CA TYR A 261 -4.50 10.89 8.62
C TYR A 261 -3.00 11.07 8.47
N GLN A 262 -2.34 10.14 7.79
CA GLN A 262 -0.94 10.29 7.44
C GLN A 262 -0.61 9.58 6.14
N VAL A 263 0.18 10.24 5.29
CA VAL A 263 0.71 9.66 4.06
C VAL A 263 2.02 8.96 4.35
N PHE A 264 2.13 7.72 3.87
CA PHE A 264 3.36 6.97 3.80
C PHE A 264 3.71 6.70 2.36
N THR A 265 4.97 6.87 1.99
CA THR A 265 5.44 6.65 0.62
C THR A 265 6.64 5.73 0.63
N VAL A 266 6.59 4.72 -0.23
CA VAL A 266 7.71 3.83 -0.56
C VAL A 266 8.17 4.15 -1.96
N SER A 267 9.48 4.18 -2.18
CA SER A 267 10.08 4.29 -3.52
C SER A 267 11.10 3.17 -3.69
N VAL A 268 10.85 2.25 -4.63
CA VAL A 268 11.70 1.08 -4.86
C VAL A 268 12.20 1.10 -6.30
N ALA A 269 13.52 0.98 -6.47
CA ALA A 269 14.13 0.66 -7.75
C ALA A 269 14.03 -0.86 -7.99
N LEU A 270 13.47 -1.25 -9.13
CA LEU A 270 13.30 -2.65 -9.53
C LEU A 270 14.62 -3.17 -10.10
N ARG A 271 15.46 -3.75 -9.23
CA ARG A 271 16.82 -4.20 -9.62
C ARG A 271 16.79 -5.23 -10.75
N ASN A 272 15.79 -6.12 -10.76
CA ASN A 272 15.66 -7.14 -11.81
C ASN A 272 15.39 -6.50 -13.18
N SER A 273 14.49 -5.53 -13.24
CA SER A 273 14.22 -4.73 -14.44
C SER A 273 15.44 -3.93 -14.87
N LEU A 274 16.12 -3.27 -13.93
CA LEU A 274 17.31 -2.47 -14.20
C LEU A 274 18.44 -3.30 -14.84
N ASN A 275 18.68 -4.49 -14.29
CA ASN A 275 19.68 -5.41 -14.83
C ASN A 275 19.29 -5.92 -16.22
N TYR A 276 18.00 -6.21 -16.45
CA TYR A 276 17.51 -6.65 -17.75
C TYR A 276 17.66 -5.56 -18.82
N VAL A 277 17.30 -4.30 -18.51
CA VAL A 277 17.50 -3.18 -19.44
C VAL A 277 18.98 -2.97 -19.72
N GLY A 278 19.82 -3.03 -18.68
CA GLY A 278 21.27 -2.84 -18.83
C GLY A 278 21.97 -3.95 -19.63
N SER A 279 21.46 -5.18 -19.60
CA SER A 279 22.03 -6.30 -20.37
C SER A 279 21.53 -6.36 -21.82
N ALA A 280 20.42 -5.71 -22.15
CA ALA A 280 19.86 -5.68 -23.51
C ALA A 280 20.70 -4.88 -24.53
N VAL A 281 21.70 -4.12 -24.07
CA VAL A 281 22.58 -3.26 -24.89
C VAL A 281 23.83 -4.00 -25.39
N LEU A 282 24.10 -5.21 -24.91
CA LEU A 282 25.24 -6.06 -25.29
C LEU A 282 24.86 -7.07 -26.40
#